data_AF-A0A8T1CC98-F1
#
_entry.id   AF-A0A8T1CC98-F1
#
_cell.length_a   1.000
_cell.length_b   1.000
_cell.length_c   1.000
_cell.angle_alpha   90.00
_cell.angle_beta   90.00
_cell.angle_gamma   90.00
#
_symmetry.space_group_name_H-M   'P 1'
#
loop_
_entity.id
_entity.type
_entity.pdbx_description
1 polymer ?
#
loop_
_entity_poly.entity_id
_entity_poly.type
_entity_poly.pdbx_seq_one_letter_code
_entity_poly.pdbx_strand_id
1 'polypeptide(L)'
;RAILLISADFYTAWNTRKSFVTRGWLDAQDEVQFTNLVFTLHPKSIDTWAYRRWLAIRLCESLSGEELRVFYEQQIEVCSRLAEQKPRNYHAWSFRHWIVSCLPMDLARKELQDMEHWCRTHVTDHSGWNHRQHTLNDLAKKYRCSGEVDLSLVLAEYKFVSDIVASYLVTLCE
;
A
#
# COMPACT_ATOMS: atom_id res chain seq x y z
N ARG A 1 -23.47 -10.48 1.61
CA ARG A 1 -22.21 -10.96 0.98
C ARG A 1 -22.37 -11.11 -0.54
N ALA A 2 -23.31 -11.94 -1.05
CA ALA A 2 -23.47 -12.22 -2.49
C ALA A 2 -23.55 -11.00 -3.41
N ILE A 3 -24.29 -9.95 -3.02
CA ILE A 3 -24.49 -8.76 -3.87
C ILE A 3 -23.20 -8.04 -4.25
N LEU A 4 -22.22 -7.98 -3.33
CA LEU A 4 -20.94 -7.30 -3.53
C LEU A 4 -19.92 -8.14 -4.31
N LEU A 5 -20.15 -9.47 -4.39
CA LEU A 5 -19.37 -10.34 -5.27
C LEU A 5 -19.82 -10.20 -6.73
N ILE A 6 -21.11 -9.90 -6.95
CA ILE A 6 -21.68 -9.65 -8.29
C ILE A 6 -21.38 -8.20 -8.72
N SER A 7 -21.61 -7.23 -7.84
CA SER A 7 -21.43 -5.80 -8.11
C SER A 7 -20.69 -5.12 -6.96
N ALA A 8 -19.37 -4.97 -7.12
CA ALA A 8 -18.52 -4.36 -6.10
C ALA A 8 -18.72 -2.85 -5.95
N ASP A 9 -19.14 -2.14 -7.01
CA ASP A 9 -19.42 -0.70 -6.96
C ASP A 9 -20.89 -0.43 -6.58
N PHE A 10 -21.33 -1.08 -5.50
CA PHE A 10 -22.64 -0.83 -4.89
C PHE A 10 -22.47 -0.11 -3.55
N TYR A 11 -22.31 1.21 -3.63
CA TYR A 11 -22.12 2.11 -2.51
C TYR A 11 -23.07 1.87 -1.31
N THR A 12 -24.38 1.71 -1.54
CA THR A 12 -25.36 1.49 -0.46
C THR A 12 -25.08 0.20 0.31
N ALA A 13 -24.72 -0.88 -0.39
CA ALA A 13 -24.40 -2.15 0.26
C ALA A 13 -23.16 -2.03 1.15
N TRP A 14 -22.12 -1.31 0.72
CA TRP A 14 -20.96 -1.02 1.56
C TRP A 14 -21.31 -0.17 2.79
N ASN A 15 -22.17 0.83 2.65
CA ASN A 15 -22.60 1.64 3.79
C ASN A 15 -23.42 0.85 4.81
N THR A 16 -24.29 -0.06 4.36
CA THR A 16 -24.97 -0.99 5.27
C THR A 16 -23.95 -1.81 6.06
N ARG A 17 -22.89 -2.30 5.40
CA ARG A 17 -21.82 -3.04 6.08
C ARG A 17 -21.03 -2.18 7.05
N LYS A 18 -20.72 -0.92 6.72
CA LYS A 18 -20.13 0.03 7.68
C LYS A 18 -20.98 0.14 8.95
N SER A 19 -22.30 0.26 8.80
CA SER A 19 -23.23 0.31 9.93
C SER A 19 -23.16 -0.97 10.78
N PHE A 20 -23.12 -2.14 10.16
CA PHE A 20 -23.02 -3.42 10.86
C PHE A 20 -21.70 -3.57 11.64
N VAL A 21 -20.57 -3.18 11.05
CA VAL A 21 -19.26 -3.19 11.75
C VAL A 21 -19.25 -2.18 12.90
N THR A 22 -19.84 -1.00 12.73
CA THR A 22 -19.96 -0.01 13.82
C THR A 22 -20.84 -0.51 14.97
N ARG A 23 -21.86 -1.32 14.67
CA ARG A 23 -22.74 -1.94 15.68
C ARG A 23 -22.16 -3.24 16.29
N GLY A 24 -20.98 -3.68 15.85
CA GLY A 24 -20.37 -4.94 16.30
C GLY A 24 -21.06 -6.20 15.75
N TRP A 25 -21.92 -6.08 14.74
CA TRP A 25 -22.57 -7.22 14.09
C TRP A 25 -21.68 -7.91 13.05
N LEU A 26 -20.62 -7.23 12.62
CA LEU A 26 -19.58 -7.77 11.77
C LEU A 26 -18.22 -7.40 12.36
N ASP A 27 -17.31 -8.36 12.37
CA ASP A 27 -15.93 -8.14 12.79
C ASP A 27 -15.12 -7.42 11.69
N ALA A 28 -14.26 -6.48 12.08
CA ALA A 28 -13.52 -5.66 11.13
C ALA A 28 -12.41 -6.45 10.40
N GLN A 29 -11.79 -7.44 11.04
CA GLN A 29 -10.78 -8.30 10.41
C GLN A 29 -11.43 -9.26 9.43
N ASP A 30 -12.58 -9.83 9.78
CA ASP A 30 -13.36 -10.64 8.84
C ASP A 30 -13.78 -9.83 7.61
N GLU A 31 -14.13 -8.55 7.78
CA GLU A 31 -14.45 -7.67 6.67
C GLU A 31 -13.23 -7.32 5.80
N VAL A 32 -12.04 -7.21 6.39
CA VAL A 32 -10.78 -7.13 5.65
C VAL A 32 -10.62 -8.38 4.77
N GLN A 33 -10.83 -9.58 5.30
CA GLN A 33 -10.77 -10.81 4.49
C GLN A 33 -11.86 -10.85 3.42
N PHE A 34 -13.06 -10.35 3.71
CA PHE A 34 -14.13 -10.24 2.72
C PHE A 34 -13.74 -9.31 1.57
N THR A 35 -13.12 -8.16 1.84
CA THR A 35 -12.63 -7.29 0.76
C THR A 35 -11.52 -7.93 -0.07
N ASN A 36 -10.65 -8.78 0.53
CA ASN A 36 -9.68 -9.56 -0.24
C ASN A 36 -10.38 -10.46 -1.27
N LEU A 37 -11.48 -11.11 -0.88
CA LEU A 37 -12.29 -11.91 -1.79
C LEU A 37 -12.91 -11.06 -2.89
N VAL A 38 -13.49 -9.91 -2.55
CA VAL A 38 -14.07 -9.00 -3.57
C VAL A 38 -13.02 -8.55 -4.57
N PHE A 39 -11.78 -8.24 -4.12
CA PHE A 39 -10.69 -7.85 -5.01
C PHE A 39 -10.27 -8.95 -6.00
N THR A 40 -10.50 -10.23 -5.70
CA THR A 40 -10.23 -11.30 -6.68
C THR A 40 -11.11 -11.20 -7.93
N LEU A 41 -12.30 -10.61 -7.79
CA LEU A 41 -13.26 -10.41 -8.88
C LEU A 41 -13.21 -8.98 -9.42
N HIS A 42 -13.08 -8.00 -8.51
CA HIS A 42 -13.21 -6.56 -8.79
C HIS A 42 -12.00 -5.76 -8.26
N PRO A 43 -10.78 -6.00 -8.78
CA PRO A 43 -9.54 -5.45 -8.21
C PRO A 43 -9.40 -3.92 -8.29
N LYS A 44 -10.19 -3.27 -9.15
CA LYS A 44 -10.21 -1.81 -9.36
C LYS A 44 -11.45 -1.12 -8.81
N SER A 45 -12.32 -1.83 -8.07
CA SER A 45 -13.54 -1.24 -7.49
C SER A 45 -13.18 -0.13 -6.49
N ILE A 46 -13.60 1.09 -6.80
CA ILE A 46 -13.33 2.27 -5.98
C ILE A 46 -14.04 2.16 -4.63
N ASP A 47 -15.28 1.65 -4.62
CA ASP A 47 -16.06 1.49 -3.40
C ASP A 47 -15.44 0.44 -2.46
N THR A 48 -14.90 -0.65 -3.03
CA THR A 48 -14.20 -1.67 -2.24
C THR A 48 -12.93 -1.09 -1.62
N TRP A 49 -12.14 -0.30 -2.36
CA TRP A 49 -10.97 0.39 -1.82
C TRP A 49 -11.33 1.44 -0.77
N ALA A 50 -12.42 2.19 -0.97
CA ALA A 50 -12.92 3.14 0.01
C ALA A 50 -13.37 2.45 1.31
N TYR A 51 -14.05 1.31 1.19
CA TYR A 51 -14.43 0.48 2.35
C TYR A 51 -13.20 -0.12 3.05
N ARG A 52 -12.22 -0.64 2.28
CA ARG A 52 -10.95 -1.15 2.80
C ARG A 52 -10.18 -0.09 3.59
N ARG A 53 -10.12 1.15 3.08
CA ARG A 53 -9.49 2.26 3.79
C ARG A 53 -10.21 2.63 5.08
N TRP A 54 -11.54 2.64 5.06
CA TRP A 54 -12.33 2.87 6.26
C TRP A 54 -12.11 1.80 7.34
N LEU A 55 -12.04 0.52 6.95
CA LEU A 55 -11.71 -0.58 7.87
C LEU A 55 -10.30 -0.41 8.45
N ALA A 56 -9.32 -0.12 7.58
CA ALA A 56 -7.93 0.00 7.99
C ALA A 56 -7.72 1.13 9.00
N ILE A 57 -8.36 2.30 8.82
CA ILE A 57 -8.31 3.40 9.79
C ILE A 57 -8.76 2.91 11.18
N ARG A 58 -9.91 2.23 11.25
CA ARG A 58 -10.44 1.71 12.51
C ARG A 58 -9.56 0.65 13.14
N LEU A 59 -9.00 -0.24 12.33
CA LEU A 59 -8.10 -1.29 12.81
C LEU A 59 -6.78 -0.70 13.32
N CYS A 60 -6.24 0.34 12.67
CA CYS A 60 -5.08 1.05 13.17
C CYS A 60 -5.34 1.75 14.51
N GLU A 61 -6.57 2.17 14.79
CA GLU A 61 -6.96 2.75 16.08
C GLU A 61 -7.16 1.69 17.17
N SER A 62 -7.55 0.46 16.81
CA SER A 62 -7.85 -0.61 17.77
C SER A 62 -6.69 -1.56 18.04
N LEU A 63 -5.80 -1.78 17.07
CA LEU A 63 -4.67 -2.70 17.17
C LEU A 63 -3.45 -1.99 17.77
N SER A 64 -2.55 -2.77 18.37
CA SER A 64 -1.31 -2.23 18.93
C SER A 64 -0.15 -3.22 18.81
N GLY A 65 1.08 -2.72 19.01
CA GLY A 65 2.28 -3.56 19.03
C GLY A 65 2.43 -4.40 17.77
N GLU A 66 2.63 -5.71 17.95
CA GLU A 66 2.90 -6.65 16.85
C GLU A 66 1.69 -6.87 15.94
N GLU A 67 0.47 -6.88 16.46
CA GLU A 67 -0.73 -7.09 15.65
C GLU A 67 -0.91 -6.00 14.60
N LEU A 68 -0.60 -4.75 14.97
CA LEU A 68 -0.64 -3.62 14.05
C LEU A 68 0.44 -3.72 12.97
N ARG A 69 1.63 -4.22 13.33
CA ARG A 69 2.75 -4.43 12.39
C ARG A 69 2.39 -5.49 11.35
N VAL A 70 1.90 -6.65 11.81
CA VAL A 70 1.41 -7.73 10.94
C VAL A 70 0.29 -7.22 10.02
N PHE A 71 -0.64 -6.43 10.56
CA PHE A 71 -1.71 -5.84 9.77
C PHE A 71 -1.16 -4.99 8.61
N TYR A 72 -0.19 -4.11 8.87
CA TYR A 72 0.43 -3.28 7.83
C TYR A 72 1.11 -4.09 6.73
N GLU A 73 1.88 -5.11 7.10
CA GLU A 73 2.56 -5.99 6.14
C GLU A 73 1.55 -6.69 5.22
N GLN A 74 0.46 -7.22 5.80
CA GLN A 74 -0.62 -7.81 5.01
C GLN A 74 -1.29 -6.81 4.05
N GLN A 75 -1.44 -5.54 4.46
CA GLN A 75 -2.00 -4.51 3.59
C GLN A 75 -1.09 -4.22 2.39
N ILE A 76 0.22 -4.11 2.64
CA ILE A 76 1.23 -3.89 1.60
C ILE A 76 1.31 -5.06 0.63
N GLU A 77 1.24 -6.29 1.14
CA GLU A 77 1.22 -7.51 0.32
C GLU A 77 0.02 -7.52 -0.64
N VAL A 78 -1.18 -7.20 -0.14
CA VAL A 78 -2.39 -7.12 -0.95
C VAL A 78 -2.23 -6.07 -2.05
N CYS A 79 -1.69 -4.88 -1.73
CA CYS A 79 -1.41 -3.84 -2.73
C CYS A 79 -0.43 -4.33 -3.80
N SER A 80 0.67 -4.98 -3.40
CA SER A 80 1.70 -5.49 -4.31
C SER A 80 1.09 -6.51 -5.28
N ARG A 81 0.37 -7.50 -4.75
CA ARG A 81 -0.31 -8.51 -5.56
C ARG A 81 -1.33 -7.91 -6.54
N LEU A 82 -2.12 -6.93 -6.11
CA LEU A 82 -3.13 -6.31 -6.97
C LEU A 82 -2.53 -5.35 -8.00
N ALA A 83 -1.40 -4.73 -7.71
CA ALA A 83 -0.63 -3.94 -8.67
C ALA A 83 -0.02 -4.83 -9.76
N GLU A 84 0.50 -6.00 -9.38
CA GLU A 84 1.07 -7.00 -10.29
C GLU A 84 -0.01 -7.58 -11.22
N GLN A 85 -1.13 -8.03 -10.65
CA GLN A 85 -2.21 -8.67 -11.41
C GLN A 85 -2.92 -7.71 -12.37
N LYS A 86 -2.98 -6.42 -12.03
CA LYS A 86 -3.70 -5.40 -12.81
C LYS A 86 -2.85 -4.15 -12.93
N PRO A 87 -2.04 -4.05 -13.99
CA PRO A 87 -1.30 -2.84 -14.29
C PRO A 87 -2.20 -1.60 -14.29
N ARG A 88 -1.65 -0.47 -13.85
CA ARG A 88 -2.37 0.81 -13.69
C ARG A 88 -3.54 0.71 -12.69
N ASN A 89 -3.35 0.01 -11.58
CA ASN A 89 -4.28 0.02 -10.45
C ASN A 89 -3.96 1.20 -9.53
N TYR A 90 -4.43 2.40 -9.89
CA TYR A 90 -4.19 3.61 -9.11
C TYR A 90 -4.71 3.51 -7.67
N HIS A 91 -5.83 2.80 -7.46
CA HIS A 91 -6.42 2.65 -6.12
C HIS A 91 -5.54 1.84 -5.17
N ALA A 92 -4.90 0.77 -5.68
CA ALA A 92 -3.95 -0.02 -4.90
C ALA A 92 -2.75 0.83 -4.44
N TRP A 93 -2.15 1.61 -5.35
CA TRP A 93 -1.04 2.50 -5.04
C TRP A 93 -1.45 3.64 -4.09
N SER A 94 -2.62 4.23 -4.30
CA SER A 94 -3.16 5.28 -3.42
C SER A 94 -3.39 4.78 -2.00
N PHE A 95 -3.92 3.56 -1.84
CA PHE A 95 -4.06 2.94 -0.53
C PHE A 95 -2.70 2.61 0.09
N ARG A 96 -1.75 2.11 -0.70
CA ARG A 96 -0.37 1.83 -0.24
C ARG A 96 0.35 3.10 0.25
N HIS A 97 0.20 4.23 -0.44
CA HIS A 97 0.72 5.53 0.03
C HIS A 97 0.18 5.90 1.41
N TRP A 98 -1.12 5.71 1.61
CA TRP A 98 -1.74 5.98 2.90
C TRP A 98 -1.19 5.06 4.00
N ILE A 99 -1.05 3.76 3.72
CA ILE A 99 -0.44 2.80 4.66
C ILE A 99 0.97 3.25 5.05
N VAL A 100 1.82 3.63 4.09
CA VAL A 100 3.19 4.09 4.34
C VAL A 100 3.23 5.27 5.31
N SER A 101 2.33 6.25 5.14
CA SER A 101 2.22 7.39 6.05
C SER A 101 1.83 7.02 7.48
N CYS A 102 1.29 5.82 7.70
CA CYS A 102 0.94 5.28 9.02
C CYS A 102 2.03 4.35 9.60
N LEU A 103 3.02 3.92 8.81
CA LEU A 103 4.03 2.96 9.26
C LEU A 103 4.97 3.54 10.33
N PRO A 104 5.46 2.73 11.28
CA PRO A 104 6.63 3.09 12.07
C PRO A 104 7.89 3.19 11.20
N MET A 105 8.92 3.86 11.73
CA MET A 105 10.15 4.19 10.99
C MET A 105 10.86 2.98 10.37
N ASP A 106 10.96 1.89 11.13
CA ASP A 106 11.63 0.66 10.72
C ASP A 106 10.87 -0.04 9.59
N LEU A 107 9.54 -0.12 9.67
CA LEU A 107 8.71 -0.69 8.60
C LEU A 107 8.71 0.17 7.33
N ALA A 108 8.71 1.50 7.47
CA ALA A 108 8.84 2.38 6.31
C ALA A 108 10.21 2.21 5.62
N ARG A 109 11.29 1.98 6.38
CA ARG A 109 12.62 1.69 5.82
C ARG A 109 12.63 0.35 5.10
N LYS A 110 12.04 -0.69 5.70
CA LYS A 110 11.88 -2.00 5.06
C LYS A 110 11.08 -1.88 3.76
N GLU A 111 9.98 -1.14 3.75
CA GLU A 111 9.17 -0.92 2.54
C GLU A 111 9.97 -0.24 1.42
N LEU A 112 10.81 0.75 1.75
CA LEU A 112 11.69 1.37 0.77
C LEU A 112 12.68 0.35 0.17
N GLN A 113 13.21 -0.57 0.98
CA GLN A 113 14.11 -1.63 0.52
C GLN A 113 13.36 -2.66 -0.35
N ASP A 114 12.18 -3.09 0.08
CA ASP A 114 11.35 -4.06 -0.66
C ASP A 114 10.94 -3.51 -2.05
N MET A 115 10.74 -2.19 -2.16
CA MET A 115 10.47 -1.51 -3.44
C MET A 115 11.66 -1.52 -4.41
N GLU A 116 12.88 -1.86 -3.99
CA GLU A 116 14.01 -1.97 -4.91
C GLU A 116 13.78 -3.03 -5.97
N HIS A 117 13.25 -4.20 -5.56
CA HIS A 117 12.94 -5.29 -6.49
C HIS A 117 11.92 -4.83 -7.53
N TRP A 118 10.83 -4.19 -7.08
CA TRP A 118 9.79 -3.68 -7.97
C TRP A 118 10.34 -2.70 -9.01
N CYS A 119 11.12 -1.71 -8.57
CA CYS A 119 11.69 -0.70 -9.48
C CYS A 119 12.71 -1.28 -10.47
N ARG A 120 13.44 -2.34 -10.08
CA ARG A 120 14.37 -3.05 -10.99
C ARG A 120 13.63 -3.88 -12.05
N THR A 121 12.53 -4.54 -11.70
CA THR A 121 11.76 -5.36 -12.64
C THR A 121 10.76 -4.56 -13.46
N HIS A 122 10.29 -3.42 -12.95
CA HIS A 122 9.29 -2.55 -13.56
C HIS A 122 9.83 -1.13 -13.82
N VAL A 123 10.93 -1.03 -14.57
CA VAL A 123 11.65 0.24 -14.78
C VAL A 123 10.75 1.36 -15.33
N THR A 124 9.75 1.04 -16.15
CA THR A 124 8.82 2.02 -16.73
C THR A 124 7.56 2.29 -15.90
N ASP A 125 7.39 1.64 -14.74
CA ASP A 125 6.20 1.84 -13.90
C ASP A 125 6.30 3.11 -13.06
N HIS A 126 5.74 4.20 -13.59
CA HIS A 126 5.67 5.47 -12.90
C HIS A 126 4.99 5.40 -11.53
N SER A 127 4.04 4.47 -11.32
CA SER A 127 3.32 4.37 -10.04
C SER A 127 4.22 3.79 -8.94
N GLY A 128 4.98 2.72 -9.24
CA GLY A 128 5.98 2.16 -8.34
C GLY A 128 7.08 3.16 -7.98
N TRP A 129 7.61 3.89 -8.97
CA TRP A 129 8.60 4.95 -8.71
C TRP A 129 8.05 6.09 -7.85
N ASN A 130 6.81 6.52 -8.12
CA ASN A 130 6.15 7.53 -7.31
C ASN A 130 5.96 7.06 -5.85
N HIS A 131 5.62 5.79 -5.67
CA HIS A 131 5.49 5.16 -4.36
C HIS A 131 6.81 5.10 -3.59
N ARG A 132 7.89 4.72 -4.27
CA ARG A 132 9.24 4.74 -3.69
C ARG A 132 9.62 6.15 -3.22
N GLN A 133 9.42 7.17 -4.06
CA GLN A 133 9.68 8.56 -3.71
C GLN A 133 8.82 9.05 -2.54
N HIS A 134 7.55 8.69 -2.49
CA HIS A 134 6.66 9.01 -1.37
C HIS A 134 7.18 8.41 -0.06
N THR A 135 7.60 7.14 -0.09
CA THR A 135 8.16 6.44 1.07
C THR A 135 9.46 7.09 1.55
N LEU A 136 10.35 7.45 0.63
CA LEU A 136 11.58 8.18 0.94
C LEU A 136 11.28 9.54 1.61
N ASN A 137 10.32 10.30 1.08
CA ASN A 137 9.95 11.60 1.62
C ASN A 137 9.34 11.49 3.03
N ASP A 138 8.51 10.48 3.25
CA ASP A 138 7.88 10.21 4.54
C ASP A 138 8.93 9.81 5.59
N LEU A 139 9.88 8.93 5.24
CA LEU A 139 11.04 8.59 6.07
C LEU A 139 11.88 9.82 6.41
N ALA A 140 12.26 10.62 5.41
CA ALA A 140 13.05 11.83 5.62
C ALA A 140 12.33 12.84 6.52
N LYS A 141 10.99 12.94 6.41
CA LYS A 141 10.18 13.77 7.32
C LYS A 141 10.25 13.24 8.75
N LYS A 142 10.08 11.93 8.95
CA LYS A 142 10.10 11.31 10.27
C LYS A 142 11.48 11.43 10.95
N TYR A 143 12.58 11.20 10.23
CA TYR A 143 13.94 11.46 10.74
C TYR A 143 14.14 12.90 11.19
N ARG A 144 13.71 13.88 10.38
CA ARG A 144 13.75 15.30 10.74
C ARG A 144 12.97 15.59 12.03
N CYS A 145 11.80 14.98 12.20
CA CYS A 145 11.02 15.10 13.45
C CYS A 145 11.72 14.47 14.65
N SER A 146 12.54 13.43 14.45
CA SER A 146 13.37 12.80 15.47
C SER A 146 14.69 13.54 15.76
N GLY A 147 14.99 14.62 15.03
CA GLY A 147 16.24 15.38 15.17
C GLY A 147 17.45 14.73 14.47
N GLU A 148 17.22 13.69 13.69
CA GLU A 148 18.25 12.99 12.91
C GLU A 148 18.23 13.46 11.45
N VAL A 149 19.40 13.78 10.89
CA VAL A 149 19.55 14.01 9.45
C VAL A 149 20.29 12.82 8.87
N ASP A 150 19.56 11.91 8.25
CA ASP A 150 20.14 10.74 7.62
C ASP A 150 20.57 11.05 6.18
N LEU A 151 21.77 11.65 6.03
CA LEU A 151 22.38 11.88 4.71
C LEU A 151 22.65 10.56 3.97
N SER A 152 22.81 9.46 4.71
CA SER A 152 23.05 8.14 4.12
C SER A 152 21.85 7.63 3.34
N LEU A 153 20.62 7.96 3.76
CA LEU A 153 19.40 7.61 3.05
C LEU A 153 19.35 8.23 1.65
N VAL A 154 19.70 9.51 1.53
CA VAL A 154 19.70 10.22 0.23
C VAL A 154 20.82 9.70 -0.67
N LEU A 155 22.01 9.46 -0.12
CA LEU A 155 23.12 8.90 -0.88
C LEU A 155 22.83 7.48 -1.37
N ALA A 156 22.19 6.65 -0.54
CA ALA A 156 21.75 5.31 -0.91
C ALA A 156 20.74 5.35 -2.06
N GLU A 157 19.75 6.25 -1.99
CA GLU A 157 18.78 6.41 -3.08
C GLU A 157 19.44 6.89 -4.37
N TYR A 158 20.33 7.88 -4.29
CA TYR A 158 21.07 8.37 -5.46
C TYR A 158 21.85 7.24 -6.14
N LYS A 159 22.54 6.41 -5.36
CA LYS A 159 23.27 5.24 -5.87
C LYS A 159 22.32 4.25 -6.54
N PHE A 160 21.22 3.91 -5.86
CA PHE A 160 20.23 2.98 -6.38
C PHE A 160 19.65 3.43 -7.74
N VAL A 161 19.22 4.69 -7.84
CA VAL A 161 18.65 5.24 -9.09
C VAL A 161 19.71 5.27 -10.19
N SER A 162 20.94 5.69 -9.85
CA SER A 162 22.05 5.75 -10.82
C SER A 162 22.38 4.37 -11.39
N ASP A 163 22.42 3.33 -10.54
CA ASP A 163 22.68 1.95 -10.94
C ASP A 163 21.61 1.43 -11.91
N ILE A 164 20.33 1.72 -11.65
CA ILE A 164 19.22 1.31 -12.52
C ILE A 164 19.30 2.03 -13.87
N VAL A 165 19.46 3.35 -13.88
CA VAL A 165 19.53 4.14 -15.12
C VAL A 165 20.71 3.67 -15.98
N ALA A 166 21.88 3.43 -15.38
CA ALA A 166 23.05 2.91 -16.09
C ALA A 166 22.75 1.55 -16.73
N SER A 167 22.15 0.61 -15.99
CA SER A 167 21.80 -0.72 -16.52
C SER A 167 20.76 -0.69 -17.65
N TYR A 168 19.77 0.20 -17.53
CA TYR A 168 18.70 0.32 -18.51
C TYR A 168 19.19 0.94 -19.83
N LEU A 169 20.08 1.94 -19.76
CA LEU A 169 20.66 2.56 -20.94
C LEU A 169 21.56 1.60 -21.74
N VAL A 170 22.27 0.69 -21.07
CA VAL A 170 23.07 -0.35 -21.74
C VAL A 170 22.15 -1.31 -22.51
N THR A 171 21.03 -1.71 -21.91
CA THR A 171 20.06 -2.65 -22.52
C THR A 171 19.34 -2.08 -23.75
N LEU A 172 19.21 -0.74 -23.86
CA LEU A 172 18.60 -0.08 -25.02
C LEU A 172 19.58 0.14 -26.19
N CYS A 173 20.88 -0.01 -25.95
CA CYS A 173 21.93 0.17 -26.95
C CYS A 173 22.35 -1.15 -27.64
N GLU A 174 21.82 -2.28 -27.21
CA GLU A 174 21.96 -3.61 -27.82
C GLU A 174 20.67 -4.01 -28.58
#